data_AF-A0A4Z2GUL4-F1
#
_entry.id   AF-A0A4Z2GUL4-F1
#
_cell.length_a   1.000
_cell.length_b   1.000
_cell.length_c   1.000
_cell.angle_alpha   90.00
_cell.angle_beta   90.00
_cell.angle_gamma   90.00
#
_symmetry.space_group_name_H-M   'P 1'
#
loop_
_entity.id
_entity.type
_entity.pdbx_description
1 polymer ?
#
loop_
_entity_poly.entity_id
_entity_poly.type
_entity_poly.pdbx_seq_one_letter_code
_entity_poly.pdbx_strand_id
1 'polypeptide(L)'
;MADRTAPNCHLRLEWVYGYRGHQCRNNLYYTAAKEIVYFVAGVGVVYNTREHKQKFYLGHNDDIIRYSLGAQDEERSVPMRREHAADV
;
A
#
# COMPACT_ATOMS: atom_id res chain seq x y z
N MET A 1 -16.23 36.61 -14.90
CA MET A 1 -16.74 35.28 -14.50
C MET A 1 -15.57 34.31 -14.59
N ALA A 2 -15.29 33.55 -13.54
CA ALA A 2 -14.21 32.56 -13.59
C ALA A 2 -14.64 31.39 -14.48
N ASP A 3 -13.76 31.01 -15.41
CA ASP A 3 -13.94 29.84 -16.26
C ASP A 3 -14.09 28.59 -15.39
N ARG A 4 -15.09 27.77 -15.69
CA ARG A 4 -15.45 26.56 -14.92
C ARG A 4 -15.00 25.27 -15.61
N THR A 5 -14.24 25.37 -16.69
CA THR A 5 -13.67 24.19 -17.34
C THR A 5 -12.66 23.49 -16.44
N ALA A 6 -12.58 22.17 -16.56
CA ALA A 6 -11.60 21.37 -15.84
C ALA A 6 -10.17 21.84 -16.18
N PRO A 7 -9.26 21.91 -15.19
CA PRO A 7 -7.87 22.25 -15.46
C PRO A 7 -7.24 21.21 -16.38
N ASN A 8 -6.34 21.64 -17.27
CA ASN A 8 -5.65 20.77 -18.23
C ASN A 8 -4.47 20.01 -17.59
N CYS A 9 -4.65 19.51 -16.37
CA CYS A 9 -3.66 18.75 -15.62
C CYS A 9 -4.32 17.62 -14.83
N HIS A 10 -3.52 16.61 -14.49
CA HIS A 10 -3.96 15.44 -13.76
C HIS A 10 -3.15 15.30 -12.48
N LEU A 11 -3.79 14.83 -11.42
CA LEU A 11 -3.13 14.46 -10.18
C LEU A 11 -2.68 13.00 -10.25
N ARG A 12 -1.52 12.71 -9.68
CA ARG A 12 -1.02 11.35 -9.51
C ARG A 12 -0.66 11.14 -8.05
N LEU A 13 -1.09 10.03 -7.47
CA LEU A 13 -0.70 9.64 -6.13
C LEU A 13 0.82 9.45 -6.07
N GLU A 14 1.47 10.18 -5.18
CA GLU A 14 2.92 10.14 -4.99
C GLU A 14 3.30 9.31 -3.77
N TRP A 15 2.58 9.50 -2.66
CA TRP A 15 2.86 8.82 -1.40
C TRP A 15 1.59 8.60 -0.59
N VAL A 16 1.53 7.47 0.10
CA VAL A 16 0.54 7.16 1.13
C VAL A 16 1.26 7.15 2.47
N TYR A 17 0.82 8.04 3.35
CA TYR A 17 1.30 8.10 4.73
C TYR A 17 0.37 7.31 5.66
N GLY A 18 0.98 6.55 6.57
CA GLY A 18 0.28 5.84 7.63
C GLY A 18 0.01 4.37 7.34
N TYR A 19 -0.30 3.64 8.42
CA TYR A 19 -0.56 2.21 8.43
C TYR A 19 -1.78 1.90 9.29
N ARG A 20 -2.69 1.06 8.79
CA ARG A 20 -3.90 0.63 9.51
C ARG A 20 -3.58 -0.51 10.49
N GLY A 21 -2.86 -0.21 11.57
CA GLY A 21 -2.41 -1.23 12.55
C GLY A 21 -3.42 -1.60 13.64
N HIS A 22 -4.38 -0.73 13.96
CA HIS A 22 -5.26 -0.90 15.12
C HIS A 22 -6.43 -1.89 14.89
N GLN A 23 -6.92 -1.99 13.65
CA GLN A 23 -8.14 -2.75 13.32
C GLN A 23 -7.91 -3.89 12.32
N CYS A 24 -6.71 -4.00 11.74
CA CYS A 24 -6.37 -5.05 10.78
C CYS A 24 -5.25 -5.93 11.34
N ARG A 25 -5.37 -7.25 11.11
CA ARG A 25 -4.34 -8.25 11.38
C ARG A 25 -3.93 -8.86 10.06
N ASN A 26 -2.68 -9.28 9.93
CA ASN A 26 -2.17 -9.96 8.73
C ASN A 26 -2.33 -9.11 7.46
N ASN A 27 -1.96 -7.83 7.56
CA ASN A 27 -2.08 -6.82 6.51
C ASN A 27 -0.74 -6.15 6.19
N LEU A 28 0.36 -6.78 6.59
CA LEU A 28 1.73 -6.29 6.40
C LEU A 28 2.68 -7.47 6.17
N TYR A 29 3.29 -7.51 5.00
CA TYR A 29 4.12 -8.62 4.54
C TYR A 29 5.40 -8.13 3.87
N TYR A 30 6.45 -8.93 3.93
CA TYR A 30 7.60 -8.77 3.04
C TYR A 30 7.46 -9.65 1.81
N THR A 31 7.73 -9.11 0.62
CA THR A 31 7.90 -9.93 -0.59
C THR A 31 9.26 -10.62 -0.59
N ALA A 32 9.45 -11.60 -1.48
CA ALA A 32 10.76 -12.20 -1.73
C ALA A 32 11.84 -11.17 -2.11
N ALA A 33 11.43 -10.05 -2.72
CA ALA A 33 12.28 -8.93 -3.09
C ALA A 33 12.59 -7.96 -1.92
N LYS A 34 12.13 -8.27 -0.70
CA LYS A 34 12.21 -7.42 0.50
C LYS A 34 11.46 -6.09 0.35
N GLU A 35 10.42 -6.06 -0.47
CA GLU A 35 9.48 -4.94 -0.52
C GLU A 35 8.40 -5.14 0.55
N ILE A 36 7.88 -4.06 1.10
CA ILE A 36 6.85 -4.09 2.13
C ILE A 36 5.47 -3.95 1.47
N VAL A 37 4.56 -4.87 1.74
CA VAL A 37 3.20 -4.88 1.17
C VAL A 37 2.18 -4.68 2.27
N TYR A 38 1.34 -3.67 2.14
CA TYR A 38 0.26 -3.36 3.06
C TYR A 38 -0.89 -2.63 2.36
N PHE A 39 -1.95 -2.32 3.10
CA PHE A 39 -3.04 -1.50 2.60
C PHE A 39 -3.46 -0.43 3.62
N VAL A 40 -3.94 0.69 3.10
CA VAL A 40 -4.56 1.79 3.84
C VAL A 40 -5.75 2.31 3.04
N ALA A 41 -6.88 2.52 3.71
CA ALA A 41 -8.15 2.85 3.07
C ALA A 41 -8.44 1.88 1.90
N GLY A 42 -8.79 2.40 0.71
CA GLY A 42 -8.97 1.62 -0.53
C GLY A 42 -7.69 1.33 -1.33
N VAL A 43 -6.49 1.59 -0.78
CA VAL A 43 -5.23 1.54 -1.54
C VAL A 43 -4.33 0.41 -1.06
N GLY A 44 -3.92 -0.45 -2.00
CA GLY A 44 -2.82 -1.40 -1.78
C GLY A 44 -1.47 -0.72 -2.05
N VAL A 45 -0.51 -0.89 -1.16
CA VAL A 45 0.82 -0.27 -1.22
C VAL A 45 1.89 -1.35 -1.28
N VAL A 46 2.78 -1.23 -2.26
CA VAL A 46 4.06 -1.97 -2.30
C VAL A 46 5.17 -0.94 -2.16
N TYR A 47 5.85 -0.96 -1.01
CA TYR A 47 6.91 -0.03 -0.67
C TYR A 47 8.28 -0.68 -0.81
N ASN A 48 9.09 -0.12 -1.71
CA ASN A 48 10.50 -0.48 -1.85
C ASN A 48 11.35 0.46 -1.00
N THR A 49 11.87 -0.04 0.12
CA THR A 49 12.68 0.73 1.08
C THR A 49 14.05 1.12 0.53
N ARG A 50 14.57 0.40 -0.48
CA ARG A 50 15.89 0.69 -1.07
C ARG A 50 15.85 1.86 -2.03
N GLU A 51 14.82 1.89 -2.88
CA GLU A 51 14.62 2.98 -3.84
C GLU A 51 13.80 4.14 -3.27
N HIS A 52 13.24 3.95 -2.08
CA HIS A 52 12.28 4.87 -1.47
C HIS A 52 11.13 5.22 -2.40
N LYS A 53 10.47 4.18 -2.94
CA LYS A 53 9.35 4.32 -3.89
C LYS A 53 8.18 3.44 -3.50
N GLN A 54 6.98 3.99 -3.67
CA GLN A 54 5.73 3.27 -3.49
C GLN A 54 5.07 2.98 -4.84
N LYS A 55 4.52 1.78 -4.98
CA LYS A 55 3.61 1.41 -6.06
C LYS A 55 2.22 1.21 -5.45
N PHE A 56 1.19 1.64 -6.19
CA PHE A 56 -0.18 1.68 -5.70
C PHE A 56 -1.10 0.78 -6.52
N TYR A 57 -1.96 0.05 -5.82
CA TYR A 57 -3.12 -0.63 -6.39
C TYR A 57 -4.38 0.15 -6.02
N LEU A 58 -5.05 0.73 -7.02
CA LEU A 58 -6.22 1.61 -6.89
C LEU A 58 -7.51 0.96 -7.42
N GLY A 59 -7.58 -0.38 -7.43
CA GLY A 59 -8.73 -1.12 -7.99
C GLY A 59 -9.97 -1.13 -7.08
N HIS A 60 -9.83 -0.75 -5.82
CA HIS A 60 -10.94 -0.70 -4.87
C HIS A 60 -11.59 0.68 -4.85
N ASN A 61 -12.91 0.71 -4.81
CA ASN A 61 -13.73 1.91 -4.68
C ASN A 61 -14.19 2.18 -3.23
N ASP A 62 -13.82 1.30 -2.29
CA ASP A 62 -14.10 1.38 -0.86
C ASP A 62 -12.93 0.76 -0.06
N ASP A 63 -13.00 0.83 1.27
CA ASP A 63 -11.97 0.37 2.20
C ASP A 63 -11.59 -1.11 1.99
N ILE A 64 -10.29 -1.36 1.84
CA ILE A 64 -9.73 -2.71 1.87
C ILE A 64 -9.81 -3.24 3.30
N ILE A 65 -10.49 -4.37 3.48
CA ILE A 65 -10.60 -5.06 4.76
C ILE A 65 -9.65 -6.25 4.88
N ARG A 66 -9.28 -6.86 3.75
CA ARG A 66 -8.38 -8.02 3.64
C ARG A 66 -7.67 -8.01 2.30
N TYR A 67 -6.48 -8.59 2.30
CA TYR A 67 -5.69 -8.82 1.10
C TYR A 67 -5.00 -10.19 1.23
N SER A 68 -4.80 -10.87 0.11
CA SER A 68 -4.10 -12.16 0.02
C SER A 68 -2.97 -12.05 -1.00
N LEU A 69 -1.79 -12.55 -0.65
CA LEU A 69 -0.71 -12.69 -1.62
C LEU A 69 -0.97 -13.94 -2.48
N GLY A 70 -0.58 -13.88 -3.75
CA GLY A 70 -0.67 -15.06 -4.62
C GLY A 70 0.30 -16.14 -4.13
N ALA A 71 -0.05 -17.42 -4.34
CA ALA A 71 0.70 -18.57 -3.82
C ALA A 71 2.21 -18.57 -4.14
N GLN A 72 2.62 -17.94 -5.25
CA GLN A 72 4.04 -17.80 -5.63
C GLN A 72 4.81 -16.84 -4.71
N ASP A 73 4.16 -15.81 -4.20
CA ASP A 73 4.72 -14.88 -3.22
C ASP A 73 4.47 -15.38 -1.79
N GLU A 74 3.37 -16.09 -1.53
CA GLU A 74 2.96 -16.51 -0.18
C GLU A 74 4.02 -17.39 0.51
N GLU A 75 4.59 -18.37 -0.20
CA GLU A 75 5.62 -19.28 0.34
C GLU A 75 6.94 -18.58 0.68
N ARG A 76 7.20 -17.41 0.08
CA ARG A 76 8.39 -16.58 0.33
C ARG A 76 8.10 -15.33 1.14
N SER A 77 6.83 -15.06 1.41
CA SER A 77 6.41 -13.87 2.13
C SER A 77 6.43 -14.12 3.62
N VAL A 78 7.09 -13.23 4.36
CA VAL A 78 7.16 -13.32 5.81
C VAL A 78 6.20 -12.30 6.41
N PRO A 79 5.24 -12.73 7.26
CA PRO A 79 4.40 -11.79 7.97
C PRO A 79 5.27 -10.91 8.87
N MET A 80 5.06 -9.61 8.81
CA MET A 80 5.89 -8.66 9.54
C MET A 80 5.59 -8.73 11.03
N ARG A 81 6.63 -8.90 11.86
CA ARG A 81 6.48 -8.81 13.32
C ARG A 81 6.14 -7.37 13.70
N ARG A 82 5.26 -7.20 14.68
CA ARG A 82 4.75 -5.88 15.12
C ARG A 82 5.84 -4.86 15.45
N GLU A 83 7.00 -5.32 15.90
CA GLU A 83 8.15 -4.48 16.24
C GLU A 83 8.79 -3.77 15.02
N HIS A 84 8.67 -4.33 13.82
CA HIS A 84 9.23 -3.75 12.60
C HIS A 84 8.24 -2.81 11.89
N ALA A 85 6.96 -2.81 12.28
CA ALA A 85 5.91 -1.97 11.69
C ALA A 85 6.06 -0.47 12.00
N ALA A 86 7.11 -0.05 12.71
CA ALA A 86 7.45 1.36 12.89
C ALA A 86 8.14 1.97 11.66
N ASP A 87 8.66 1.13 10.75
CA ASP A 87 9.38 1.54 9.54
C ASP A 87 8.47 1.75 8.31
N VAL A 88 7.14 1.66 8.49
CA VAL A 88 6.10 1.84 7.43
C VAL A 88 5.30 3.12 7.61
#